data_AF-A0A0M3IN59-F1
#
_entry.id   AF-A0A0M3IN59-F1
#
_cell.length_a   1.000
_cell.length_b   1.000
_cell.length_c   1.000
_cell.angle_alpha   90.00
_cell.angle_beta   90.00
_cell.angle_gamma   90.00
#
_symmetry.space_group_name_H-M   'P 1'
#
loop_
_entity.id
_entity.type
_entity.pdbx_description
1 polymer ?
#
loop_
_entity_poly.entity_id
_entity_poly.type
_entity_poly.pdbx_seq_one_letter_code
_entity_poly.pdbx_strand_id
1 'polypeptide(L)'
;MNDTKIGVIAGPSAAYVLAFIDTKMMILNPTDGHCYTSDDPMCPLVSVGTAISGLNVYANIQSHEHPSQMHFDFKKNTHWRALFEKDKGDIQSVQPELINYANISDDNVMQLRCGLEREIKARFDESRPYGIPQWNLLACRMLREVLGELESPSASCANVDARLAQLRNSYNMNALAIRERYVSVERLVEVVMRTNIHVNSEHTTQFALAVHIQPYMNNVISCCVAIAALMPVKS
;
A
#
# COMPACT_ATOMS: atom_id res chain seq x y z
N MET A 1 -20.81 -16.16 -14.03
CA MET A 1 -19.77 -15.75 -13.08
C MET A 1 -18.49 -15.60 -13.88
N ASN A 2 -18.21 -14.38 -14.34
CA ASN A 2 -16.95 -14.10 -15.03
C ASN A 2 -15.92 -13.78 -13.95
N ASP A 3 -14.95 -14.68 -13.78
CA ASP A 3 -13.71 -14.37 -13.11
C ASP A 3 -13.00 -13.28 -13.91
N THR A 4 -13.24 -12.03 -13.53
CA THR A 4 -12.34 -10.94 -13.89
C THR A 4 -11.04 -11.20 -13.13
N LYS A 5 -10.17 -12.04 -13.69
CA LYS A 5 -8.76 -12.07 -13.30
C LYS A 5 -8.28 -10.64 -13.48
N ILE A 6 -8.08 -9.92 -12.38
CA ILE A 6 -7.26 -8.73 -12.36
C ILE A 6 -5.89 -9.22 -12.78
N GLY A 7 -5.60 -9.14 -14.08
CA GLY A 7 -4.35 -9.61 -14.65
C GLY A 7 -3.23 -8.85 -13.94
N VAL A 8 -2.38 -9.58 -13.24
CA VAL A 8 -1.13 -9.00 -12.76
C VAL A 8 -0.37 -8.57 -14.01
N ILE A 9 -0.17 -7.26 -14.17
CA ILE A 9 0.60 -6.69 -15.28
C ILE A 9 2.08 -6.96 -14.96
N ALA A 10 2.51 -8.19 -15.20
CA ALA A 10 3.87 -8.67 -14.93
C ALA A 10 4.41 -9.53 -16.08
N GLY A 11 5.73 -9.63 -16.15
CA GLY A 11 6.43 -10.39 -17.18
C GLY A 11 6.46 -9.67 -18.53
N PRO A 12 6.48 -10.40 -19.66
CA PRO A 12 6.70 -9.83 -20.99
C PRO A 12 5.59 -8.89 -21.49
N SER A 13 4.43 -8.86 -20.80
CA SER A 13 3.30 -7.98 -21.12
C SER A 13 3.11 -6.85 -20.10
N ALA A 14 4.17 -6.49 -19.36
CA ALA A 14 4.09 -5.41 -18.39
C ALA A 14 3.94 -4.04 -19.07
N ALA A 15 3.14 -3.15 -18.48
CA ALA A 15 2.97 -1.78 -18.90
C ALA A 15 3.23 -0.85 -17.71
N TYR A 16 4.01 0.20 -17.95
CA TYR A 16 4.35 1.22 -16.97
C TYR A 16 3.83 2.57 -17.46
N VAL A 17 3.65 3.51 -16.54
CA VAL A 17 3.22 4.87 -16.88
C VAL A 17 4.45 5.77 -16.91
N LEU A 18 4.73 6.38 -18.05
CA LEU A 18 5.70 7.45 -18.16
C LEU A 18 5.01 8.78 -17.81
N ALA A 19 5.48 9.46 -16.77
CA ALA A 19 4.93 10.72 -16.32
C ALA A 19 6.02 11.78 -16.15
N PHE A 20 5.68 13.04 -16.44
CA PHE A 20 6.53 14.17 -16.09
C PHE A 20 6.01 14.78 -14.79
N ILE A 21 6.73 14.54 -13.69
CA ILE A 21 6.35 15.01 -12.35
C ILE A 21 7.40 16.03 -11.91
N ASP A 22 6.93 17.23 -11.60
CA ASP A 22 7.74 18.43 -11.36
C ASP A 22 8.67 18.75 -12.54
N THR A 23 9.90 18.24 -12.49
CA THR A 23 10.96 18.45 -13.49
C THR A 23 11.64 17.14 -13.90
N LYS A 24 11.13 16.00 -13.42
CA LYS A 24 11.71 14.68 -13.66
C LYS A 24 10.76 13.82 -14.47
N MET A 25 11.36 13.08 -15.40
CA MET A 25 10.66 12.01 -16.08
C MET A 25 10.70 10.76 -15.21
N MET A 26 9.53 10.24 -14.92
CA MET A 26 9.29 9.17 -13.96
C MET A 26 8.61 8.00 -14.66
N ILE A 27 9.04 6.80 -14.34
CA ILE A 27 8.45 5.52 -14.75
C ILE A 27 7.73 4.96 -13.53
N LEU A 28 6.41 4.90 -13.59
CA LEU A 28 5.55 4.46 -12.49
C LEU A 28 5.11 3.03 -12.76
N ASN A 29 5.33 2.13 -11.81
CA ASN A 29 4.81 0.78 -11.85
C ASN A 29 3.37 0.76 -11.32
N PRO A 30 2.34 0.55 -12.16
CA PRO A 30 0.95 0.55 -11.70
C PRO A 30 0.61 -0.67 -10.84
N THR A 31 1.44 -1.72 -10.86
CA THR A 31 1.17 -2.97 -10.13
C THR A 31 1.50 -2.86 -8.64
N ASP A 32 2.57 -2.14 -8.29
CA ASP A 32 3.06 -2.03 -6.91
C ASP A 32 3.25 -0.58 -6.42
N GLY A 33 3.07 0.41 -7.29
CA GLY A 33 3.17 1.83 -6.96
C GLY A 33 4.60 2.38 -6.86
N HIS A 34 5.64 1.58 -7.15
CA HIS A 34 7.01 2.10 -7.16
C HIS A 34 7.23 3.07 -8.32
N CYS A 35 8.04 4.08 -8.04
CA CYS A 35 8.37 5.14 -8.99
C CYS A 35 9.88 5.15 -9.19
N TYR A 36 10.31 5.15 -10.45
CA TYR A 36 11.71 5.17 -10.85
C TYR A 36 11.95 6.40 -11.71
N THR A 37 13.10 7.06 -11.58
CA THR A 37 13.46 8.05 -12.60
C THR A 37 13.75 7.33 -13.92
N SER A 38 13.55 8.01 -15.05
CA SER A 38 13.77 7.37 -16.36
C SER A 38 15.20 6.89 -16.57
N ASP A 39 16.17 7.46 -15.86
CA ASP A 39 17.60 7.14 -15.87
C ASP A 39 18.02 6.14 -14.77
N ASP A 40 17.08 5.61 -13.98
CA ASP A 40 17.39 4.69 -12.88
C ASP A 40 17.76 3.29 -13.41
N PRO A 41 19.01 2.82 -13.21
CA PRO A 41 19.41 1.47 -13.63
C PRO A 41 18.78 0.35 -12.79
N MET A 42 18.17 0.67 -11.65
CA MET A 42 17.46 -0.27 -10.79
C MET A 42 15.98 -0.41 -11.15
N CYS A 43 15.51 0.29 -12.19
CA CYS A 43 14.15 0.12 -12.69
C CYS A 43 13.91 -1.35 -13.14
N PRO A 44 12.84 -2.01 -12.66
CA PRO A 44 12.56 -3.41 -13.00
C PRO A 44 12.05 -3.59 -14.45
N LEU A 45 11.70 -2.51 -15.15
CA LEU A 45 11.28 -2.55 -16.54
C LEU A 45 12.50 -2.80 -17.44
N VAL A 46 12.65 -4.05 -17.90
CA VAL A 46 13.86 -4.49 -18.63
C VAL A 46 13.93 -4.04 -20.08
N SER A 47 12.79 -3.86 -20.74
CA SER A 47 12.70 -3.57 -22.17
C SER A 47 11.46 -2.73 -22.49
N VAL A 48 11.66 -1.65 -23.24
CA VAL A 48 10.61 -0.78 -23.76
C VAL A 48 10.63 -0.81 -25.29
N GLY A 49 9.76 -1.65 -25.86
CA GLY A 49 9.55 -1.71 -27.32
C GLY A 49 8.56 -0.68 -27.84
N THR A 50 7.58 -0.30 -27.02
CA THR A 50 6.45 0.54 -27.46
C THR A 50 6.08 1.55 -26.39
N ALA A 51 5.79 2.79 -26.80
CA ALA A 51 5.19 3.82 -25.97
C ALA A 51 3.85 4.27 -26.58
N ILE A 52 2.85 4.50 -25.74
CA ILE A 52 1.52 4.92 -26.16
C ILE A 52 1.20 6.25 -25.49
N SER A 53 0.74 7.21 -26.29
CA SER A 53 0.26 8.51 -25.84
C SER A 53 -1.19 8.72 -26.27
N GLY A 54 -1.83 9.80 -25.83
CA GLY A 54 -3.14 10.20 -26.34
C GLY A 54 -3.16 10.59 -27.83
N LEU A 55 -1.99 10.74 -28.46
CA LEU A 55 -1.86 11.23 -29.84
C LEU A 55 -1.44 10.13 -30.83
N ASN A 56 -0.54 9.23 -30.40
CA ASN A 56 0.09 8.26 -31.27
C ASN A 56 0.66 7.08 -30.46
N VAL A 57 1.03 6.02 -31.20
CA VAL A 57 1.79 4.87 -30.71
C VAL A 57 3.19 4.95 -31.31
N TYR A 58 4.23 4.73 -30.52
CA TYR A 58 5.62 4.86 -30.92
C TYR A 58 6.37 3.56 -30.70
N ALA A 59 7.05 3.06 -31.72
CA ALA A 59 7.99 1.95 -31.60
C ALA A 59 9.39 2.49 -31.28
N ASN A 60 10.06 1.89 -30.31
CA ASN A 60 11.46 2.18 -30.01
C ASN A 60 12.34 1.63 -31.15
N ILE A 61 13.17 2.49 -31.73
CA ILE A 61 14.15 2.12 -32.77
C ILE A 61 15.58 2.50 -32.36
N GLN A 62 15.81 2.78 -31.08
CA GLN A 62 17.14 2.99 -30.49
C GLN A 62 17.89 1.66 -30.36
N SER A 63 19.20 1.73 -30.10
CA SER A 63 20.05 0.55 -29.84
C SER A 63 19.81 -0.10 -28.47
N HIS A 64 19.10 0.60 -27.59
CA HIS A 64 18.86 0.17 -26.21
C HIS A 64 17.37 0.01 -25.96
N GLU A 65 17.04 -0.98 -25.12
CA GLU A 65 15.67 -1.27 -24.71
C GLU A 65 15.43 -0.96 -23.23
N HIS A 66 16.48 -0.92 -22.42
CA HIS A 66 16.34 -0.58 -21.01
C HIS A 66 16.06 0.92 -20.85
N PRO A 67 15.06 1.34 -20.05
CA PRO A 67 14.65 2.74 -19.93
C PRO A 67 15.80 3.68 -19.55
N SER A 68 16.70 3.27 -18.65
CA SER A 68 17.85 4.08 -18.23
C SER A 68 18.88 4.37 -19.32
N GLN A 69 18.80 3.66 -20.44
CA GLN A 69 19.70 3.80 -21.59
C GLN A 69 18.98 4.41 -22.82
N MET A 70 17.73 4.86 -22.64
CA MET A 70 16.89 5.38 -23.71
C MET A 70 16.62 6.87 -23.53
N HIS A 71 16.28 7.54 -24.63
CA HIS A 71 15.75 8.90 -24.60
C HIS A 71 14.28 8.90 -24.99
N PHE A 72 13.42 9.38 -24.10
CA PHE A 72 11.97 9.49 -24.31
C PHE A 72 11.56 10.82 -24.94
N ASP A 73 12.23 11.20 -26.04
CA ASP A 73 11.80 12.32 -26.89
C ASP A 73 11.03 11.78 -28.10
N PHE A 74 9.70 11.74 -27.99
CA PHE A 74 8.82 11.22 -29.04
C PHE A 74 8.80 12.08 -30.32
N LYS A 75 9.39 13.29 -30.31
CA LYS A 75 9.55 14.10 -31.53
C LYS A 75 10.76 13.67 -32.35
N LYS A 76 11.69 12.89 -31.76
CA LYS A 76 12.91 12.43 -32.43
C LYS A 76 12.65 11.13 -33.18
N ASN A 77 12.29 11.26 -34.46
CA ASN A 77 11.97 10.13 -35.36
C ASN A 77 13.10 9.10 -35.56
N THR A 78 14.34 9.45 -35.19
CA THR A 78 15.49 8.50 -35.20
C THR A 78 15.54 7.62 -33.97
N HIS A 79 14.75 7.92 -32.92
CA HIS A 79 14.66 7.14 -31.69
C HIS A 79 13.29 6.46 -31.55
N TRP A 80 12.23 7.16 -31.96
CA TRP A 80 10.86 6.69 -31.86
C TRP A 80 10.16 6.79 -33.20
N ARG A 81 9.70 5.65 -33.74
CA ARG A 81 8.91 5.62 -34.96
C ARG A 81 7.43 5.63 -34.64
N ALA A 82 6.73 6.69 -35.03
CA ALA A 82 5.28 6.77 -34.89
C ALA A 82 4.56 5.74 -35.79
N LEU A 83 3.48 5.16 -35.28
CA LEU A 83 2.61 4.25 -36.02
C LEU A 83 1.76 5.01 -37.04
N PHE A 84 1.25 6.18 -36.67
CA PHE A 84 0.51 7.06 -37.56
C PHE A 84 1.39 8.20 -38.07
N GLU A 85 1.35 8.48 -39.37
CA GLU A 85 2.11 9.56 -40.02
C GLU A 85 1.80 10.95 -39.44
N LYS A 86 0.58 11.12 -38.90
CA LYS A 86 0.11 12.32 -38.22
C LYS A 86 -0.58 11.92 -36.94
N ASP A 87 -0.37 12.70 -35.89
CA ASP A 87 -1.04 12.53 -34.61
C ASP A 87 -2.57 12.54 -34.78
N LYS A 88 -3.22 11.61 -34.09
CA LYS A 88 -4.66 11.36 -34.20
C LYS A 88 -5.39 11.89 -32.96
N GLY A 89 -5.44 13.22 -32.84
CA GLY A 89 -6.10 13.91 -31.71
C GLY A 89 -7.63 13.87 -31.72
N ASP A 90 -8.27 13.67 -32.88
CA ASP A 90 -9.73 13.76 -33.03
C ASP A 90 -10.46 12.43 -32.81
N ILE A 91 -9.77 11.37 -32.35
CA ILE A 91 -10.40 10.09 -32.09
C ILE A 91 -11.11 10.16 -30.75
N GLN A 92 -12.45 10.13 -30.77
CA GLN A 92 -13.24 10.06 -29.55
C GLN A 92 -13.00 8.73 -28.83
N SER A 93 -12.61 8.82 -27.56
CA SER A 93 -12.46 7.66 -26.69
C SER A 93 -13.79 7.30 -26.03
N VAL A 94 -14.01 6.01 -25.80
CA VAL A 94 -15.08 5.53 -24.88
C VAL A 94 -14.72 5.79 -23.42
N GLN A 95 -13.45 6.07 -23.14
CA GLN A 95 -12.98 6.43 -21.80
C GLN A 95 -13.29 7.91 -21.54
N PRO A 96 -13.73 8.24 -20.32
CA PRO A 96 -13.99 9.63 -19.95
C PRO A 96 -12.68 10.44 -19.97
N GLU A 97 -12.74 11.67 -20.48
CA GLU A 97 -11.59 12.60 -20.46
C GLU A 97 -11.16 12.97 -19.04
N LEU A 98 -12.12 12.98 -18.10
CA LEU A 98 -11.91 13.30 -16.70
C LEU A 98 -12.37 12.12 -15.84
N ILE A 99 -11.44 11.57 -15.06
CA ILE A 99 -11.76 10.59 -14.02
C ILE A 99 -12.00 11.37 -12.73
N ASN A 100 -13.24 11.36 -12.26
CA ASN A 100 -13.59 11.99 -10.98
C ASN A 100 -13.16 11.09 -9.83
N TYR A 101 -12.06 11.46 -9.19
CA TYR A 101 -11.61 10.84 -7.95
C TYR A 101 -12.31 11.50 -6.76
N ALA A 102 -13.06 10.72 -6.00
CA ALA A 102 -13.71 11.14 -4.77
C ALA A 102 -12.87 10.73 -3.56
N ASN A 103 -12.72 11.67 -2.63
CA ASN A 103 -12.19 11.37 -1.31
C ASN A 103 -13.20 10.56 -0.51
N ILE A 104 -12.69 9.72 0.39
CA ILE A 104 -13.51 8.98 1.34
C ILE A 104 -13.78 9.92 2.52
N SER A 105 -15.04 10.02 2.97
CA SER A 105 -15.38 10.87 4.11
C SER A 105 -14.74 10.37 5.40
N ASP A 106 -14.34 11.31 6.26
CA ASP A 106 -13.74 10.99 7.57
C ASP A 106 -14.67 10.14 8.43
N ASP A 107 -15.99 10.33 8.33
CA ASP A 107 -17.00 9.51 9.01
C ASP A 107 -16.95 8.05 8.56
N ASN A 108 -16.82 7.80 7.25
CA ASN A 108 -16.72 6.43 6.72
C ASN A 108 -15.41 5.78 7.14
N VAL A 109 -14.31 6.53 7.12
CA VAL A 109 -13.00 6.07 7.61
C VAL A 109 -13.07 5.69 9.09
N MET A 110 -13.71 6.53 9.90
CA MET A 110 -13.89 6.30 11.34
C MET A 110 -14.77 5.09 11.61
N GLN A 111 -15.90 4.96 10.90
CA GLN A 111 -16.82 3.82 11.02
C GLN A 111 -16.14 2.51 10.64
N LEU A 112 -15.40 2.48 9.52
CA LEU A 112 -14.66 1.30 9.09
C LEU A 112 -13.59 0.91 10.12
N ARG A 113 -12.80 1.88 10.60
CA ARG A 113 -11.79 1.65 11.64
C ARG A 113 -12.39 1.03 12.90
N CYS A 114 -13.47 1.62 13.43
CA CYS A 114 -14.16 1.11 14.62
C CYS A 114 -14.77 -0.28 14.39
N GLY A 115 -15.34 -0.51 13.19
CA GLY A 115 -15.89 -1.80 12.80
C GLY A 115 -14.84 -2.91 12.75
N LEU A 116 -13.68 -2.62 12.13
CA LEU A 116 -12.56 -3.56 12.05
C LEU A 116 -11.97 -3.88 13.42
N GLU A 117 -11.77 -2.87 14.28
CA GLU A 117 -11.28 -3.13 15.64
C GLU A 117 -12.22 -4.01 16.43
N ARG A 118 -13.53 -3.77 16.31
CA ARG A 118 -14.54 -4.58 16.99
C ARG A 118 -14.52 -6.02 16.48
N GLU A 119 -14.51 -6.22 15.17
CA GLU A 119 -14.57 -7.57 14.58
C GLU A 119 -13.30 -8.38 14.85
N ILE A 120 -12.13 -7.74 14.72
CA ILE A 120 -10.85 -8.40 15.04
C ILE A 120 -10.80 -8.77 16.52
N LYS A 121 -11.22 -7.88 17.43
CA LYS A 121 -11.28 -8.20 18.86
C LYS A 121 -12.27 -9.31 19.16
N ALA A 122 -13.48 -9.27 18.59
CA ALA A 122 -14.47 -10.33 18.77
C ALA A 122 -13.91 -11.69 18.36
N ARG A 123 -13.30 -11.78 17.17
CA ARG A 123 -12.68 -13.02 16.73
C ARG A 123 -11.50 -13.45 17.61
N PHE A 124 -10.67 -12.49 18.05
CA PHE A 124 -9.54 -12.76 18.93
C PHE A 124 -10.02 -13.34 20.27
N ASP A 125 -11.04 -12.74 20.87
CA ASP A 125 -11.64 -13.15 22.14
C ASP A 125 -12.27 -14.55 22.03
N GLU A 126 -13.04 -14.81 20.98
CA GLU A 126 -13.69 -16.11 20.72
C GLU A 126 -12.68 -17.24 20.46
N SER A 127 -11.58 -16.94 19.77
CA SER A 127 -10.60 -17.95 19.36
C SER A 127 -9.56 -18.25 20.44
N ARG A 128 -9.52 -17.46 21.52
CA ARG A 128 -8.49 -17.58 22.55
C ARG A 128 -8.77 -18.78 23.47
N PRO A 129 -7.88 -19.79 23.53
CA PRO A 129 -8.14 -21.00 24.32
C PRO A 129 -7.92 -20.81 25.83
N TYR A 130 -7.25 -19.73 26.24
CA TYR A 130 -6.82 -19.50 27.62
C TYR A 130 -7.68 -18.48 28.38
N GLY A 131 -8.92 -18.24 27.93
CA GLY A 131 -9.87 -17.31 28.56
C GLY A 131 -9.91 -15.89 27.96
N ILE A 132 -10.74 -15.03 28.54
CA ILE A 132 -11.02 -13.67 28.04
C ILE A 132 -9.75 -12.80 28.11
N PRO A 133 -9.30 -12.20 26.99
CA PRO A 133 -8.11 -11.36 26.98
C PRO A 133 -8.33 -10.03 27.72
N GLN A 134 -7.27 -9.52 28.34
CA GLN A 134 -7.27 -8.21 28.99
C GLN A 134 -6.72 -7.15 28.04
N TRP A 135 -7.58 -6.28 27.52
CA TRP A 135 -7.19 -5.24 26.57
C TRP A 135 -6.57 -4.01 27.27
N ASN A 136 -5.29 -3.75 27.03
CA ASN A 136 -4.59 -2.56 27.53
C ASN A 136 -4.91 -1.34 26.67
N LEU A 137 -5.79 -0.46 27.16
CA LEU A 137 -6.28 0.71 26.43
C LEU A 137 -5.21 1.76 26.16
N LEU A 138 -4.25 1.93 27.08
CA LEU A 138 -3.13 2.86 26.91
C LEU A 138 -2.26 2.40 25.73
N ALA A 139 -1.90 1.12 25.70
CA ALA A 139 -1.14 0.53 24.62
C ALA A 139 -1.92 0.58 23.28
N CYS A 140 -3.23 0.32 23.28
CA CYS A 140 -4.07 0.48 22.07
C CYS A 140 -3.98 1.91 21.51
N ARG A 141 -4.04 2.93 22.38
CA ARG A 141 -3.92 4.34 21.96
C ARG A 141 -2.54 4.64 21.40
N MET A 142 -1.48 4.25 22.09
CA MET A 142 -0.10 4.51 21.66
C MET A 142 0.23 3.82 20.33
N LEU A 143 -0.22 2.57 20.15
CA LEU A 143 -0.07 1.87 18.88
C LEU A 143 -0.79 2.59 17.73
N ARG A 144 -1.98 3.15 17.98
CA ARG A 144 -2.72 3.93 16.97
C ARG A 144 -1.96 5.19 16.54
N GLU A 145 -1.41 5.92 17.49
CA GLU A 145 -0.59 7.11 17.23
C GLU A 145 0.63 6.75 16.38
N VAL A 146 1.34 5.67 16.76
CA VAL A 146 2.48 5.13 15.99
C VAL A 146 2.08 4.73 14.57
N LEU A 147 0.96 4.02 14.40
CA LEU A 147 0.48 3.63 13.07
C LEU A 147 0.19 4.83 12.16
N GLY A 148 -0.40 5.90 12.71
CA GLY A 148 -0.68 7.12 11.94
C GLY A 148 0.59 7.85 11.51
N GLU A 149 1.64 7.87 12.35
CA GLU A 149 2.93 8.45 11.99
C GLU A 149 3.63 7.65 10.86
N LEU A 150 3.48 6.32 10.84
CA LEU A 150 4.11 5.43 9.85
C LEU A 150 3.50 5.51 8.44
N GLU A 151 2.34 6.13 8.26
CA GLU A 151 1.73 6.35 6.94
C GLU A 151 2.20 7.63 6.25
N SER A 152 2.91 8.50 6.96
CA SER A 152 3.48 9.71 6.34
C SER A 152 4.54 9.31 5.29
N PRO A 153 4.60 9.96 4.11
CA PRO A 153 5.70 9.79 3.16
C PRO A 153 7.08 10.13 3.76
N SER A 154 7.10 10.94 4.82
CA SER A 154 8.29 11.29 5.61
C SER A 154 8.45 10.45 6.88
N ALA A 155 7.65 9.40 7.04
CA ALA A 155 7.68 8.54 8.22
C ALA A 155 9.08 7.96 8.42
N SER A 156 9.64 8.21 9.61
CA SER A 156 10.85 7.56 10.07
C SER A 156 10.50 6.64 11.24
N CYS A 157 10.90 5.38 11.15
CA CYS A 157 10.78 4.43 12.26
C CYS A 157 11.57 4.84 13.50
N ALA A 158 12.46 5.85 13.40
CA ALA A 158 13.33 6.29 14.48
C ALA A 158 12.56 6.77 15.74
N ASN A 159 11.28 7.16 15.60
CA ASN A 159 10.50 7.66 16.74
C ASN A 159 9.63 6.58 17.42
N VAL A 160 9.52 5.38 16.83
CA VAL A 160 8.70 4.29 17.37
C VAL A 160 9.18 3.89 18.76
N ASP A 161 10.50 3.80 18.94
CA ASP A 161 11.07 3.38 20.22
C ASP A 161 10.83 4.41 21.33
N ALA A 162 10.93 5.70 21.00
CA ALA A 162 10.64 6.78 21.94
C ALA A 162 9.16 6.79 22.35
N ARG A 163 8.25 6.58 21.40
CA ARG A 163 6.81 6.48 21.67
C ARG A 163 6.47 5.30 22.58
N LEU A 164 7.08 4.14 22.34
CA LEU A 164 6.78 2.92 23.10
C LEU A 164 7.61 2.78 24.39
N ALA A 165 8.55 3.69 24.66
CA ALA A 165 9.42 3.66 25.84
C ALA A 165 8.62 3.60 27.15
N GLN A 166 7.52 4.35 27.26
CA GLN A 166 6.66 4.32 28.44
C GLN A 166 6.08 2.93 28.71
N LEU A 167 5.69 2.19 27.67
CA LEU A 167 5.17 0.82 27.84
C LEU A 167 6.29 -0.14 28.22
N ARG A 168 7.49 0.02 27.64
CA ARG A 168 8.64 -0.85 27.92
C ARG A 168 9.14 -0.74 29.36
N ASN A 169 8.88 0.36 30.05
CA ASN A 169 9.21 0.51 31.47
C ASN A 169 8.34 -0.38 32.38
N SER A 170 7.12 -0.71 31.95
CA SER A 170 6.14 -1.46 32.76
C SER A 170 5.86 -2.85 32.22
N TYR A 171 6.19 -3.12 30.95
CA TYR A 171 5.86 -4.36 30.26
C TYR A 171 7.01 -4.88 29.41
N ASN A 172 7.22 -6.20 29.46
CA ASN A 172 7.87 -6.94 28.38
C ASN A 172 6.86 -7.09 27.23
N MET A 173 7.09 -6.36 26.15
CA MET A 173 6.16 -6.24 25.02
C MET A 173 6.67 -6.96 23.78
N ASN A 174 5.82 -7.80 23.19
CA ASN A 174 5.97 -8.29 21.83
C ASN A 174 4.87 -7.66 20.95
N ALA A 175 5.25 -6.91 19.93
CA ALA A 175 4.32 -6.19 19.07
C ALA A 175 4.71 -6.37 17.60
N LEU A 176 3.70 -6.43 16.74
CA LEU A 176 3.87 -6.40 15.29
C LEU A 176 2.84 -5.47 14.66
N ALA A 177 3.17 -4.94 13.49
CA ALA A 177 2.29 -4.15 12.65
C ALA A 177 2.21 -4.78 11.26
N ILE A 178 1.00 -4.86 10.71
CA ILE A 178 0.71 -5.41 9.40
C ILE A 178 0.09 -4.31 8.56
N ARG A 179 0.62 -4.10 7.35
CA ARG A 179 0.08 -3.18 6.36
C ARG A 179 -0.39 -3.97 5.16
N GLU A 180 -1.67 -3.88 4.83
CA GLU A 180 -2.24 -4.48 3.61
C GLU A 180 -3.26 -3.56 2.94
N ARG A 181 -3.56 -3.83 1.66
CA ARG A 181 -4.72 -3.23 0.99
C ARG A 181 -6.00 -3.79 1.59
N TYR A 182 -7.00 -2.94 1.83
CA TYR A 182 -8.31 -3.40 2.27
C TYR A 182 -9.03 -4.18 1.15
N VAL A 183 -9.50 -5.38 1.47
CA VAL A 183 -10.30 -6.23 0.58
C VAL A 183 -11.61 -6.59 1.24
N SER A 184 -11.55 -7.17 2.43
CA SER A 184 -12.72 -7.46 3.27
C SER A 184 -12.33 -7.52 4.75
N VAL A 185 -13.33 -7.51 5.62
CA VAL A 185 -13.13 -7.64 7.07
C VAL A 185 -12.55 -9.02 7.40
N GLU A 186 -13.07 -10.08 6.79
CA GLU A 186 -12.68 -11.47 7.01
C GLU A 186 -11.21 -11.68 6.65
N ARG A 187 -10.75 -11.10 5.54
CA ARG A 187 -9.34 -11.19 5.14
C ARG A 187 -8.42 -10.58 6.20
N LEU A 188 -8.78 -9.40 6.73
CA LEU A 188 -7.96 -8.73 7.73
C LEU A 188 -7.96 -9.49 9.06
N VAL A 189 -9.13 -10.02 9.45
CA VAL A 189 -9.26 -10.91 10.62
C VAL A 189 -8.37 -12.13 10.46
N GLU A 190 -8.43 -12.84 9.34
CA GLU A 190 -7.56 -14.00 9.07
C GLU A 190 -6.07 -13.65 9.18
N VAL A 191 -5.66 -12.52 8.60
CA VAL A 191 -4.26 -12.07 8.63
C VAL A 191 -3.80 -11.83 10.07
N VAL A 192 -4.62 -11.19 10.90
CA VAL A 192 -4.32 -11.01 12.34
C VAL A 192 -4.29 -12.36 13.06
N MET A 193 -5.23 -13.24 12.81
CA MET A 193 -5.30 -14.54 13.49
C MET A 193 -4.09 -15.43 13.17
N ARG A 194 -3.54 -15.38 11.94
CA ARG A 194 -2.32 -16.11 11.54
C ARG A 194 -1.08 -15.71 12.34
N THR A 195 -1.08 -14.56 13.00
CA THR A 195 0.02 -14.14 13.89
C THR A 195 0.13 -14.99 15.15
N ASN A 196 -0.93 -15.73 15.51
CA ASN A 196 -0.98 -16.58 16.70
C ASN A 196 -0.73 -15.83 18.03
N ILE A 197 -0.87 -14.50 18.09
CA ILE A 197 -0.74 -13.76 19.36
C ILE A 197 -1.84 -14.16 20.37
N HIS A 198 -3.03 -14.53 19.89
CA HIS A 198 -4.15 -14.98 20.71
C HIS A 198 -3.88 -16.30 21.47
N VAL A 199 -2.98 -17.16 20.97
CA VAL A 199 -2.60 -18.41 21.66
C VAL A 199 -1.47 -18.21 22.68
N ASN A 200 -1.17 -16.98 23.08
CA ASN A 200 -0.27 -16.75 24.21
C ASN A 200 -0.90 -17.32 25.50
N SER A 201 -0.21 -18.29 26.11
CA SER A 201 -0.65 -19.05 27.29
C SER A 201 -0.44 -18.33 28.62
N GLU A 202 0.33 -17.24 28.66
CA GLU A 202 0.64 -16.52 29.89
C GLU A 202 -0.59 -15.76 30.40
N HIS A 203 -1.12 -16.16 31.55
CA HIS A 203 -2.37 -15.63 32.12
C HIS A 203 -2.30 -14.14 32.54
N THR A 204 -1.09 -13.62 32.80
CA THR A 204 -0.89 -12.21 33.18
C THR A 204 -0.73 -11.30 31.97
N THR A 205 -0.72 -11.85 30.75
CA THR A 205 -0.54 -11.08 29.52
C THR A 205 -1.76 -10.22 29.25
N GLN A 206 -1.51 -8.93 29.02
CA GLN A 206 -2.47 -8.00 28.45
C GLN A 206 -2.24 -7.90 26.95
N PHE A 207 -3.28 -7.56 26.20
CA PHE A 207 -3.21 -7.44 24.74
C PHE A 207 -3.54 -6.01 24.32
N ALA A 208 -3.01 -5.59 23.18
CA ALA A 208 -3.40 -4.33 22.58
C ALA A 208 -3.63 -4.53 21.08
N LEU A 209 -4.65 -3.86 20.55
CA LEU A 209 -4.97 -3.85 19.14
C LEU A 209 -5.30 -2.41 18.73
N ALA A 210 -4.69 -1.97 17.64
CA ALA A 210 -5.03 -0.71 16.99
C ALA A 210 -5.14 -0.91 15.48
N VAL A 211 -6.14 -0.28 14.88
CA VAL A 211 -6.31 -0.17 13.43
C VAL A 211 -6.11 1.28 13.03
N HIS A 212 -5.36 1.50 11.96
CA HIS A 212 -5.25 2.76 11.25
C HIS A 212 -5.71 2.56 9.80
N ILE A 213 -6.47 3.52 9.29
CA ILE A 213 -7.04 3.50 7.95
C ILE A 213 -6.49 4.70 7.20
N GLN A 214 -5.69 4.42 6.17
CA GLN A 214 -5.15 5.45 5.29
C GLN A 214 -6.00 5.48 4.01
N PRO A 215 -6.90 6.47 3.86
CA PRO A 215 -7.67 6.65 2.64
C PRO A 215 -6.76 7.15 1.52
N TYR A 216 -7.00 6.63 0.32
CA TYR A 216 -6.54 7.22 -0.92
C TYR A 216 -7.77 7.79 -1.65
N MET A 217 -7.97 7.42 -2.90
CA MET A 217 -9.08 7.87 -3.73
C MET A 217 -10.02 6.72 -4.10
N ASN A 218 -11.30 7.01 -4.33
CA ASN A 218 -12.29 6.05 -4.86
C ASN A 218 -12.36 4.73 -4.08
N ASN A 219 -12.53 4.79 -2.76
CA ASN A 219 -12.61 3.63 -1.85
C ASN A 219 -11.34 2.74 -1.84
N VAL A 220 -10.23 3.22 -2.39
CA VAL A 220 -8.93 2.58 -2.20
C VAL A 220 -8.41 2.96 -0.83
N ILE A 221 -8.16 1.95 -0.01
CA ILE A 221 -7.81 2.09 1.40
C ILE A 221 -6.64 1.16 1.71
N SER A 222 -5.64 1.68 2.42
CA SER A 222 -4.68 0.83 3.13
C SER A 222 -5.09 0.69 4.59
N CYS A 223 -5.04 -0.54 5.08
CA CYS A 223 -5.30 -0.88 6.47
C CYS A 223 -3.98 -1.26 7.15
N CYS A 224 -3.68 -0.57 8.24
CA CYS A 224 -2.62 -0.93 9.15
C CYS A 224 -3.21 -1.50 10.44
N VAL A 225 -2.77 -2.68 10.86
CA VAL A 225 -3.18 -3.29 12.12
C VAL A 225 -1.95 -3.55 12.97
N ALA A 226 -1.91 -2.96 14.16
CA ALA A 226 -0.92 -3.26 15.17
C ALA A 226 -1.54 -4.13 16.26
N ILE A 227 -0.84 -5.19 16.64
CA ILE A 227 -1.25 -6.09 17.72
C ILE A 227 -0.05 -6.37 18.62
N ALA A 228 -0.29 -6.37 19.93
CA ALA A 228 0.75 -6.58 20.93
C ALA A 228 0.29 -7.48 22.08
N ALA A 229 1.24 -8.24 22.61
CA ALA A 229 1.16 -8.93 23.89
C ALA A 229 2.10 -8.22 24.88
N LEU A 230 1.57 -7.85 26.04
CA LEU A 230 2.25 -7.08 27.08
C LEU A 230 2.25 -7.89 28.38
N MET A 231 3.42 -8.38 28.77
CA MET A 231 3.62 -9.07 30.04
C MET A 231 4.13 -8.05 31.08
N PRO A 232 3.43 -7.82 32.19
CA PRO A 232 3.91 -6.94 33.24
C PRO A 232 5.30 -7.36 33.73
N VAL A 233 6.22 -6.41 33.89
CA VAL A 233 7.51 -6.68 34.52
C VAL A 233 7.24 -6.99 36.00
N LYS A 234 7.70 -8.15 36.49
CA LYS A 234 7.58 -8.50 37.91
C LYS A 234 8.46 -7.53 38.70
N SER A 235 7.83 -6.72 39.55
CA SER A 235 8.47 -5.91 40.60
C SER A 235 8.94 -6.80 41.74
#